data_AF-A0A2M7P389-F1
#
_entry.id   AF-A0A2M7P389-F1
#
_cell.length_a   1.000
_cell.length_b   1.000
_cell.length_c   1.000
_cell.angle_alpha   90.00
_cell.angle_beta   90.00
_cell.angle_gamma   90.00
#
_symmetry.space_group_name_H-M   'P 1'
#
loop_
_entity.id
_entity.type
_entity.pdbx_description
1 polymer ?
#
loop_
_entity_poly.entity_id
_entity_poly.type
_entity_poly.pdbx_seq_one_letter_code
_entity_poly.pdbx_strand_id
1 'polypeptide(L)' 'MRIAMPIAQGQLCMHFGHCEEFAFFDVEDGQIKGKQMLTPPPHAPGVIPQWVHEQGATMV' A
#
# COMPACT_ATOMS: atom_id res chain seq x y z
N MET A 1 -12.30 -3.63 5.48
CA MET A 1 -11.47 -2.43 5.24
C MET A 1 -10.22 -2.83 4.47
N ARG A 2 -9.63 -1.94 3.68
CA ARG A 2 -8.40 -2.22 2.94
C ARG A 2 -7.30 -1.27 3.39
N ILE A 3 -6.17 -1.83 3.81
CA ILE A 3 -5.02 -1.09 4.36
C ILE A 3 -3.84 -1.24 3.39
N ALA A 4 -3.18 -0.15 3.02
CA ALA A 4 -1.96 -0.19 2.20
C ALA A 4 -0.73 0.08 3.06
N MET A 5 0.32 -0.72 2.92
CA MET A 5 1.57 -0.54 3.66
C MET A 5 2.73 -0.41 2.67
N PRO A 6 3.57 0.63 2.74
CA PRO A 6 4.72 0.77 1.87
C PRO A 6 5.81 -0.23 2.29
N ILE A 7 6.38 -0.96 1.33
CA ILE A 7 7.36 -2.02 1.57
C ILE A 7 8.64 -1.76 0.78
N ALA A 8 9.78 -1.95 1.44
CA ALA A 8 11.10 -1.99 0.81
C ALA A 8 11.87 -3.17 1.41
N GLN A 9 12.47 -4.01 0.56
CA GLN A 9 13.23 -5.18 0.99
C GLN A 9 12.43 -6.12 1.92
N GLY A 10 11.11 -6.23 1.68
CA GLY A 10 10.21 -7.07 2.47
C GLY A 10 9.86 -6.53 3.87
N GLN A 11 10.29 -5.31 4.20
CA GLN A 11 10.01 -4.65 5.48
C GLN A 11 9.21 -3.36 5.27
N LEU A 12 8.64 -2.80 6.35
CA LEU A 12 8.00 -1.49 6.31
C LEU A 12 8.99 -0.44 5.79
N CYS A 13 8.63 0.23 4.71
CA CYS A 13 9.45 1.28 4.13
C CYS A 13 9.34 2.55 4.98
N MET A 14 10.49 3.14 5.32
CA MET A 14 10.57 4.39 6.08
C MET A 14 10.22 5.63 5.25
N HIS A 15 10.22 5.51 3.93
CA HIS A 15 9.93 6.61 3.02
C HIS A 15 8.80 6.23 2.07
N PHE A 16 7.58 6.69 2.40
CA PHE A 16 6.36 6.40 1.64
C PHE A 16 6.52 6.58 0.12
N GLY A 17 7.20 7.65 -0.32
CA GLY A 17 7.35 7.95 -1.74
C GLY A 17 8.39 7.12 -2.50
N HIS A 18 9.25 6.36 -1.82
CA HIS A 18 10.38 5.62 -2.43
C HIS A 18 10.37 4.13 -2.04
N CYS A 19 9.19 3.56 -1.78
CA CYS A 19 9.05 2.13 -1.56
C CYS A 19 9.07 1.37 -2.89
N GLU A 20 9.48 0.10 -2.83
CA GLU A 20 9.56 -0.80 -3.99
C GLU A 20 8.18 -1.36 -4.31
N GLU A 21 7.38 -1.63 -3.28
CA GLU A 21 6.04 -2.22 -3.38
C GLU A 21 5.11 -1.65 -2.31
N PHE A 22 3.81 -1.89 -2.48
CA PHE A 22 2.80 -1.77 -1.44
C PHE A 22 2.17 -3.13 -1.15
N ALA A 23 2.05 -3.46 0.13
CA ALA A 23 1.23 -4.56 0.59
C ALA A 23 -0.19 -4.04 0.91
N PHE A 24 -1.19 -4.56 0.21
CA PHE A 24 -2.60 -4.29 0.48
C PHE A 24 -3.19 -5.44 1.28
N PHE A 25 -3.78 -5.12 2.43
CA PHE A 25 -4.42 -6.08 3.32
C PHE A 25 -5.92 -5.83 3.35
N ASP A 26 -6.69 -6.88 3.05
CA ASP A 26 -8.13 -6.87 3.28
C ASP A 26 -8.39 -7.40 4.69
N VAL A 27 -9.01 -6.56 5.52
CA VAL A 27 -9.29 -6.85 6.93
C VAL A 27 -10.79 -6.85 7.18
N GLU A 28 -11.28 -7.95 7.74
CA GLU A 28 -12.68 -8.16 8.16
C GLU A 28 -12.68 -8.74 9.56
N ASP A 29 -13.52 -8.20 10.45
CA ASP A 29 -13.64 -8.61 11.86
C ASP A 29 -12.30 -8.70 12.60
N GLY A 30 -11.39 -7.74 12.33
CA GLY A 30 -10.06 -7.67 12.93
C GLY A 30 -9.08 -8.73 12.43
N GLN A 31 -9.44 -9.49 11.39
CA GLN A 31 -8.60 -10.53 10.80
C GLN A 31 -8.21 -10.18 9.37
N ILE A 32 -6.97 -10.51 8.99
CA ILE A 32 -6.52 -10.41 7.60
C ILE A 32 -7.15 -11.56 6.80
N LYS A 33 -7.92 -11.22 5.77
CA LYS A 33 -8.56 -12.18 4.85
C LYS A 33 -7.84 -12.27 3.52
N GLY A 34 -7.09 -11.24 3.15
CA GLY A 34 -6.35 -11.17 1.90
C GLY A 34 -5.10 -10.33 2.03
N LYS A 35 -4.09 -10.67 1.22
CA LYS A 35 -2.87 -9.87 1.03
C LYS A 35 -2.55 -9.83 -0.46
N GLN A 36 -2.25 -8.64 -0.96
CA GLN A 36 -1.80 -8.44 -2.33
C GLN A 36 -0.57 -7.52 -2.34
N MET A 37 0.47 -7.89 -3.10
CA MET A 37 1.64 -7.04 -3.33
C MET A 37 1.46 -6.36 -4.69
N LEU A 38 1.63 -5.04 -4.73
CA LEU A 38 1.55 -4.25 -5.95
C LEU A 38 2.71 -3.26 -6.04
N THR A 39 3.32 -3.15 -7.22
CA THR A 39 4.33 -2.13 -7.51
C THR A 39 3.64 -0.80 -7.82
N PRO A 40 4.00 0.31 -7.13
CA PRO A 40 3.43 1.61 -7.41
C PRO A 40 3.92 2.17 -8.77
N PRO A 41 3.20 3.14 -9.35
CA PRO A 41 3.70 3.91 -10.49
C PRO A 41 4.96 4.72 -10.10
N PRO A 42 5.71 5.26 -11.09
CA PRO A 42 6.87 6.11 -10.82
C PRO A 42 6.57 7.28 -9.87
N HIS A 43 7.55 7.62 -9.03
CA HIS A 43 7.40 8.68 -8.05
C HIS A 43 7.16 10.04 -8.72
N ALA A 44 6.07 10.70 -8.32
CA ALA A 44 5.75 12.08 -8.64
C ALA A 44 4.80 12.66 -7.58
N PRO A 45 4.74 14.00 -7.41
CA PRO A 45 3.83 14.63 -6.46
C PRO A 45 2.37 14.20 -6.67
N GLY A 46 1.73 13.69 -5.62
CA GLY A 46 0.31 13.30 -5.62
C GLY A 46 -0.03 11.96 -6.28
N VAL A 47 0.85 11.40 -7.11
CA VAL A 47 0.59 10.16 -7.87
C VAL A 47 0.40 8.94 -6.97
N ILE A 48 1.30 8.72 -6.01
CA ILE A 48 1.24 7.52 -5.14
C ILE A 48 0.01 7.56 -4.22
N PRO A 49 -0.32 8.68 -3.53
CA PRO A 49 -1.56 8.77 -2.75
C PRO A 49 -2.82 8.50 -3.57
N GLN A 50 -2.91 9.08 -4.77
CA GLN A 50 -4.04 8.84 -5.67
C GLN A 50 -4.12 7.37 -6.09
N TRP A 51 -2.99 6.78 -6.49
CA TRP A 51 -2.94 5.38 -6.89
C TRP A 51 -3.35 4.42 -5.77
N VAL A 52 -2.90 4.67 -4.53
CA VAL A 52 -3.31 3.89 -3.34
C VAL A 52 -4.83 3.99 -3.12
N HIS A 53 -5.41 5.17 -3.30
CA HIS A 53 -6.87 5.36 -3.21
C HIS A 53 -7.62 4.59 -4.31
N GLU A 54 -7.11 4.59 -5.55
CA GLU A 54 -7.68 3.83 -6.67
C GLU A 54 -7.65 2.31 -6.43
N GLN A 55 -6.72 1.80 -5.63
CA GLN A 55 -6.71 0.40 -5.18
C GLN A 55 -7.73 0.10 -4.05
N GLY A 56 -8.54 1.07 -3.65
CA GLY A 56 -9.58 0.93 -2.64
C GLY A 56 -9.09 0.98 -1.19
N ALA A 57 -7.83 1.35 -0.94
CA ALA A 57 -7.33 1.49 0.42
C ALA A 57 -7.98 2.67 1.14
N THR A 58 -8.42 2.42 2.37
CA THR A 58 -9.06 3.41 3.25
C THR A 58 -8.13 3.84 4.39
N MET A 59 -6.97 3.21 4.50
CA MET A 59 -5.93 3.48 5.49
C MET A 59 -4.57 3.17 4.88
N VAL A 60 -3.58 3.97 5.25
CA VAL A 60 -2.17 3.85 4.85
C VAL A 60 -1.30 3.97 6.09
#